data_AF-A0A952WCC1-F1
#
_entry.id   AF-A0A952WCC1-F1
#
_cell.length_a   1.000
_cell.length_b   1.000
_cell.length_c   1.000
_cell.angle_alpha   90.00
_cell.angle_beta   90.00
_cell.angle_gamma   90.00
#
_symmetry.space_group_name_H-M   'P 1'
#
loop_
_entity.id
_entity.type
_entity.pdbx_description
1 polymer ?
#
loop_
_entity_poly.entity_id
_entity_poly.type
_entity_poly.pdbx_seq_one_letter_code
_entity_poly.pdbx_strand_id
1 'polypeptide(L)'
;MTARRVPGGTVFEQAIRVAGAMAELGVSDLVFKRAGTCTGLTARQTDLPGMLATMPPGSRLECASLGVVVEMRSSSLVWSAVAGGSEGKFAAAVGG
;
A
#
# COMPACT_ATOMS: atom_id res chain seq x y z
N MET A 1 2.98 -0.50 15.93
CA MET A 1 2.32 -0.07 14.69
C MET A 1 0.95 -0.72 14.63
N THR A 2 -0.11 0.07 14.50
CA THR A 2 -1.49 -0.46 14.44
C THR A 2 -1.89 -0.59 12.98
N ALA A 3 -2.21 -1.80 12.53
CA ALA A 3 -2.66 -2.03 11.16
C ALA A 3 -4.15 -1.69 11.03
N ARG A 4 -4.49 -0.93 9.99
CA ARG A 4 -5.85 -0.48 9.66
C ARG A 4 -6.27 -1.10 8.34
N ARG A 5 -7.51 -1.59 8.26
CA ARG A 5 -8.04 -2.17 7.03
C ARG A 5 -8.25 -1.07 5.98
N VAL A 6 -7.88 -1.34 4.73
CA VAL A 6 -8.21 -0.48 3.60
C VAL A 6 -9.72 -0.62 3.30
N PRO A 7 -10.47 0.48 3.16
CA PRO A 7 -11.88 0.41 2.77
C PRO A 7 -12.07 -0.27 1.39
N GLY A 8 -13.20 -0.93 1.19
CA GLY A 8 -13.53 -1.62 -0.06
C GLY A 8 -14.04 -3.04 0.15
N GLY A 9 -15.01 -3.45 -0.66
CA GLY A 9 -15.65 -4.76 -0.62
C GLY A 9 -14.78 -5.86 -1.21
N THR A 10 -13.93 -5.51 -2.18
CA THR A 10 -12.98 -6.44 -2.81
C THR A 10 -11.52 -6.00 -2.60
N VAL A 11 -10.59 -6.96 -2.73
CA VAL A 11 -9.15 -6.65 -2.70
C VAL A 11 -8.76 -5.71 -3.85
N PHE A 12 -9.39 -5.86 -5.02
CA PHE A 12 -9.14 -4.99 -6.17
C PHE A 12 -9.56 -3.55 -5.89
N GLU A 13 -10.74 -3.32 -5.29
CA GLU A 13 -11.15 -1.98 -4.84
C GLU A 13 -10.20 -1.38 -3.82
N GLN A 14 -9.73 -2.19 -2.85
CA GLN A 14 -8.73 -1.76 -1.88
C GLN A 14 -7.41 -1.39 -2.56
N ALA A 15 -6.98 -2.17 -3.57
CA ALA A 15 -5.78 -1.91 -4.34
C ALA A 15 -5.88 -0.60 -5.14
N ILE A 16 -7.02 -0.33 -5.76
CA ILE A 16 -7.30 0.95 -6.44
C ILE A 16 -7.18 2.11 -5.45
N ARG A 17 -7.79 2.00 -4.27
CA ARG A 17 -7.72 3.05 -3.24
C ARG A 17 -6.29 3.31 -2.76
N VAL A 18 -5.52 2.25 -2.50
CA VAL A 18 -4.11 2.38 -2.14
C VAL A 18 -3.34 3.06 -3.26
N ALA A 19 -3.50 2.62 -4.52
CA ALA A 19 -2.78 3.21 -5.64
C ALA A 19 -3.17 4.69 -5.86
N GLY A 20 -4.45 5.03 -5.74
CA GLY A 20 -4.95 6.40 -5.79
C GLY A 20 -4.34 7.26 -4.69
N ALA A 21 -4.32 6.77 -3.45
CA ALA A 21 -3.72 7.47 -2.32
C ALA A 21 -2.21 7.70 -2.53
N MET A 22 -1.48 6.71 -3.04
CA MET A 22 -0.06 6.86 -3.37
C MET A 22 0.15 7.93 -4.46
N ALA A 23 -0.69 7.93 -5.50
CA ALA A 23 -0.61 8.91 -6.57
C ALA A 23 -0.93 10.34 -6.10
N GLU A 24 -2.00 10.50 -5.33
CA GLU A 24 -2.44 11.79 -4.75
C GLU A 24 -1.37 12.40 -3.85
N LEU A 25 -0.71 11.55 -3.05
CA LEU A 25 0.38 11.97 -2.15
C LEU A 25 1.73 12.13 -2.86
N GLY A 26 1.77 11.98 -4.18
CA GLY A 26 2.98 12.21 -4.98
C GLY A 26 4.05 11.15 -4.79
N VAL A 27 3.69 9.93 -4.39
CA VAL A 27 4.64 8.83 -4.23
C VAL A 27 5.14 8.37 -5.59
N SER A 28 6.45 8.39 -5.76
CA SER A 28 7.15 7.90 -6.96
C SER A 28 7.76 6.52 -6.74
N ASP A 29 8.31 6.28 -5.54
CA ASP A 29 9.16 5.12 -5.25
C ASP A 29 8.57 4.26 -4.14
N LEU A 30 8.52 2.96 -4.41
CA LEU A 30 7.95 1.94 -3.54
C LEU A 30 8.90 0.75 -3.46
N VAL A 31 8.82 0.00 -2.38
CA VAL A 31 9.54 -1.27 -2.23
C VAL A 31 8.54 -2.38 -1.99
N PHE A 32 8.45 -3.32 -2.92
CA PHE A 32 7.69 -4.54 -2.75
C PHE A 32 8.53 -5.62 -2.11
N LYS A 33 8.02 -6.25 -1.05
CA LYS A 33 8.68 -7.33 -0.33
C LYS A 33 7.82 -8.59 -0.34
N ARG A 34 8.42 -9.70 -0.76
CA ARG A 34 7.80 -11.03 -0.79
C ARG A 34 8.84 -12.10 -0.56
N ALA A 35 8.60 -13.02 0.38
CA ALA A 35 9.41 -14.23 0.59
C ALA A 35 10.95 -13.97 0.59
N GLY A 36 11.39 -12.92 1.30
CA GLY A 36 12.81 -12.54 1.37
C GLY A 36 13.34 -11.74 0.17
N THR A 37 12.54 -11.58 -0.89
CA THR A 37 12.87 -10.73 -2.04
C THR A 37 12.37 -9.31 -1.81
N CYS A 38 13.19 -8.32 -2.19
CA CYS A 38 12.82 -6.91 -2.22
C CYS A 38 12.96 -6.39 -3.65
N THR A 39 11.92 -5.74 -4.16
CA THR A 39 11.86 -5.18 -5.52
C THR A 39 11.51 -3.70 -5.43
N GLY A 40 12.38 -2.84 -5.96
CA GLY A 40 12.07 -1.42 -6.13
C GLY A 40 11.06 -1.23 -7.26
N LEU A 41 10.07 -0.38 -7.02
CA LEU A 41 8.99 -0.10 -7.96
C LEU A 41 8.81 1.39 -8.12
N THR A 42 8.59 1.81 -9.35
CA THR A 42 8.15 3.17 -9.67
C THR A 42 6.62 3.17 -9.79
N ALA A 43 5.95 3.85 -8.87
CA ALA A 43 4.49 3.83 -8.72
C ALA A 43 3.75 4.25 -9.99
N ARG A 44 4.34 5.16 -10.78
CA ARG A 44 3.74 5.69 -12.02
C ARG A 44 3.97 4.83 -13.26
N GLN A 45 4.91 3.88 -13.22
CA GLN A 45 5.24 3.03 -14.37
C GLN A 45 4.71 1.60 -14.20
N THR A 46 4.27 1.25 -12.99
CA THR A 46 3.73 -0.05 -12.66
C THR A 46 2.21 0.00 -12.62
N ASP A 47 1.53 -1.06 -13.06
CA ASP A 47 0.12 -1.28 -12.74
C ASP A 47 -0.02 -1.64 -11.25
N LEU A 48 0.07 -0.61 -10.41
CA LEU A 48 0.06 -0.76 -8.96
C LEU A 48 -1.25 -1.40 -8.45
N PRO A 49 -2.46 -1.05 -8.97
CA PRO A 49 -3.68 -1.76 -8.60
C PRO A 49 -3.63 -3.25 -8.92
N GLY A 50 -3.27 -3.63 -10.16
CA GLY A 50 -3.22 -5.04 -10.55
C GLY A 50 -2.18 -5.84 -9.76
N MET A 51 -1.03 -5.24 -9.47
CA MET A 51 0.01 -5.85 -8.65
C MET A 51 -0.44 -6.05 -7.19
N LEU A 52 -1.07 -5.04 -6.58
CA LEU A 52 -1.59 -5.14 -5.20
C LEU A 52 -2.73 -6.14 -5.11
N ALA A 53 -3.57 -6.24 -6.15
CA ALA A 53 -4.68 -7.18 -6.19
C ALA A 53 -4.25 -8.63 -6.33
N THR A 54 -3.10 -8.87 -6.98
CA THR A 54 -2.50 -10.21 -7.17
C THR A 54 -1.44 -10.55 -6.12
N MET A 55 -1.20 -9.64 -5.18
CA MET A 55 -0.21 -9.78 -4.13
C MET A 55 -0.54 -10.98 -3.22
N PRO A 56 0.38 -11.95 -3.03
CA PRO A 56 0.10 -13.08 -2.17
C PRO A 56 0.10 -12.68 -0.69
N PRO A 57 -0.67 -13.38 0.18
CA PRO A 57 -0.67 -13.14 1.61
C PRO A 57 0.73 -13.14 2.23
N GLY A 58 0.97 -12.21 3.16
CA GLY A 58 2.27 -12.00 3.80
C GLY A 58 3.24 -11.13 2.99
N SER A 59 2.88 -10.73 1.77
CA SER A 59 3.67 -9.75 1.02
C SER A 59 3.34 -8.33 1.47
N ARG A 60 4.30 -7.42 1.29
CA ARG A 60 4.24 -6.04 1.75
C ARG A 60 4.69 -5.07 0.67
N LEU A 61 4.08 -3.90 0.65
CA LEU A 61 4.50 -2.75 -0.11
C LEU A 61 4.87 -1.64 0.88
N GLU A 62 6.12 -1.20 0.84
CA GLU A 62 6.63 -0.15 1.71
C GLU A 62 6.82 1.14 0.91
N CYS A 63 6.31 2.22 1.47
CA CYS A 63 6.46 3.58 0.96
C CYS A 63 7.31 4.36 1.96
N ALA A 64 8.62 4.38 1.76
CA ALA A 64 9.56 5.02 2.68
C ALA A 64 9.31 6.53 2.85
N SER A 65 8.97 7.23 1.76
CA SER A 65 8.68 8.67 1.75
C SER A 65 7.49 9.08 2.62
N LEU A 66 6.49 8.19 2.74
CA LEU A 66 5.32 8.40 3.60
C LEU A 66 5.46 7.71 4.96
N GLY A 67 6.44 6.82 5.13
CA GLY A 67 6.51 5.95 6.30
C GLY A 67 5.27 5.05 6.41
N VAL A 68 4.77 4.51 5.29
CA VAL A 68 3.57 3.65 5.24
C VAL A 68 3.94 2.28 4.72
N VAL A 69 3.37 1.25 5.34
CA VAL A 69 3.48 -0.15 4.91
C VAL A 69 2.08 -0.68 4.63
N VAL A 70 1.86 -1.21 3.44
CA VAL A 70 0.65 -1.92 3.03
C VAL A 70 0.97 -3.42 3.00
N GLU A 71 0.12 -4.25 3.59
CA GLU A 71 0.32 -5.69 3.72
C GLU A 71 -0.92 -6.44 3.23
N MET A 72 -0.71 -7.53 2.51
CA MET A 72 -1.79 -8.47 2.17
C MET A 72 -1.97 -9.43 3.33
N ARG A 73 -3.14 -9.40 3.96
CA ARG A 73 -3.54 -10.34 5.02
C ARG A 73 -4.70 -11.18 4.55
N SER A 74 -4.45 -12.48 4.35
CA SER A 74 -5.39 -13.52 3.91
C SER A 74 -6.20 -13.17 2.65
N SER A 75 -7.09 -12.19 2.73
CA SER A 75 -7.97 -11.70 1.66
C SER A 75 -8.27 -10.19 1.76
N SER A 76 -7.41 -9.42 2.42
CA SER A 76 -7.58 -7.97 2.58
C SER A 76 -6.25 -7.23 2.64
N LEU A 77 -6.23 -6.01 2.10
CA LEU A 77 -5.15 -5.07 2.28
C LEU A 77 -5.35 -4.35 3.62
N VAL A 78 -4.29 -4.34 4.41
CA VAL A 78 -4.18 -3.48 5.58
C VAL A 78 -2.99 -2.56 5.39
N TRP A 79 -3.04 -1.40 6.04
CA TRP A 79 -1.94 -0.47 6.04
C TRP A 79 -1.58 -0.07 7.46
N SER A 80 -0.33 0.31 7.67
CA SER A 80 0.16 0.83 8.94
C SER A 80 1.16 1.92 8.69
N ALA A 81 1.18 2.94 9.55
CA ALA A 81 2.23 3.93 9.56
C ALA A 81 3.36 3.50 10.50
N VAL A 82 4.60 3.78 10.10
CA VAL A 82 5.75 3.71 10.99
C VAL A 82 5.82 4.95 11.86
N ALA A 83 6.58 4.91 12.96
CA ALA A 83 6.74 6.07 13.84
C ALA A 83 7.28 7.28 13.05
N GLY A 84 6.60 8.42 13.11
CA GLY A 84 6.93 9.62 12.32
C GLY A 84 6.40 9.60 10.86
N GLY A 85 5.66 8.56 10.46
CA GLY A 85 5.04 8.47 9.14
C GLY A 85 3.82 9.39 8.97
N SER A 86 3.41 9.58 7.72
CA SER A 86 2.28 10.43 7.30
C SER A 86 0.92 9.75 7.50
N GLU A 87 0.67 9.24 8.71
CA GLU A 87 -0.53 8.45 9.04
C GLU A 87 -1.84 9.17 8.71
N GLY A 88 -1.97 10.44 9.14
CA GLY A 88 -3.18 11.23 8.90
C GLY A 88 -3.44 11.51 7.41
N LYS A 89 -2.37 11.80 6.64
CA LYS A 89 -2.48 12.07 5.20
C LYS A 89 -2.87 10.80 4.44
N PHE A 90 -2.24 9.68 4.76
CA PHE A 90 -2.55 8.40 4.11
C PHE A 90 -3.94 7.89 4.49
N ALA A 91 -4.35 8.04 5.75
CA ALA A 91 -5.71 7.71 6.19
C ALA A 91 -6.77 8.51 5.43
N ALA A 92 -6.55 9.81 5.26
CA ALA A 92 -7.46 10.68 4.51
C ALA A 92 -7.51 10.28 3.03
N ALA A 93 -6.36 10.06 2.39
CA ALA A 93 -6.28 9.73 0.97
C ALA A 93 -6.84 8.34 0.64
N VAL A 94 -6.68 7.34 1.53
CA VAL A 94 -7.21 5.98 1.29
C VAL A 94 -8.69 5.84 1.66
N GLY A 95 -9.17 6.71 2.57
CA GLY A 95 -10.52 6.72 3.13
C GLY A 95 -11.51 7.62 2.41
N GLY A 96 -11.03 8.60 1.64
CA GLY A 96 -11.84 9.40 0.69
C GLY A 96 -12.49 8.51 -0.37
#